data_AF-A0A6P4ALM0-F1
#
_entry.id   AF-A0A6P4ALM0-F1
#
_cell.length_a   1.000
_cell.length_b   1.000
_cell.length_c   1.000
_cell.angle_alpha   90.00
_cell.angle_beta   90.00
_cell.angle_gamma   90.00
#
_symmetry.space_group_name_H-M   'P 1'
#
loop_
_entity.id
_entity.type
_entity.pdbx_description
1 polymer ?
#
loop_
_entity_poly.entity_id
_entity_poly.type
_entity_poly.pdbx_seq_one_letter_code
_entity_poly.pdbx_strand_id
1 'polypeptide(L)'
;MLYPQNLQGTQKNEKHALLFEQFGINYEKLSVMVRQGSCILKTQVEDIVKYNENGVPVKRPRKRPIIVHSKNVAGTSFWNEHESLLKELGCFVKNIGKVDPDFVRSFQFEKKLMPSTWIVIRIDGCHFHSFSKDHEFVKPNDERALNLMNSCAVAVVTEFQDIVFSYGVSDECSFVLKKDSQLYQRRESDIASAIVSFFTSMYVMKWKYFFPRKELKYTPFFDGRAVCYPSSQILRDYLAWRQVDCHINNQYNTCFWELVKSGKSEREAQNVLKGTQTLEKMELLKQFGISDYNKLPVMFRQGSSAYWEKEDISLVEEKGAASNGKCQKKVILEHCNIIEPSFWNSHSNILGEKLDIL
;
A
#
# COMPACT_ATOMS: atom_id res chain seq x y z
N MET A 1 7.94 22.39 7.86
CA MET A 1 7.43 23.70 8.37
C MET A 1 8.58 24.68 8.37
N LEU A 2 8.51 25.72 7.54
CA LEU A 2 9.40 26.86 7.64
C LEU A 2 9.00 27.62 8.91
N TYR A 3 9.87 27.68 9.91
CA TYR A 3 9.62 28.53 11.07
C TYR A 3 9.77 29.99 10.62
N PRO A 4 8.76 30.85 10.82
CA PRO A 4 8.90 32.28 10.56
C PRO A 4 10.04 32.82 11.43
N GLN A 5 10.99 33.53 10.84
CA GLN A 5 12.13 34.14 11.56
C GLN A 5 11.67 35.01 12.74
N ASN A 6 10.48 35.61 12.65
CA ASN A 6 9.87 36.48 13.65
C ASN A 6 9.43 35.75 14.95
N LEU A 7 9.40 34.41 14.96
CA LEU A 7 9.02 33.60 16.14
C LEU A 7 10.21 32.86 16.77
N GLN A 8 11.40 33.02 16.20
CA GLN A 8 12.61 32.37 16.67
C GLN A 8 13.11 33.08 17.94
N GLY A 9 13.30 32.32 19.02
CA GLY A 9 13.79 32.85 20.30
C GLY A 9 12.73 33.43 21.25
N THR A 10 11.48 33.63 20.81
CA THR A 10 10.43 34.20 21.68
C THR A 10 9.93 33.20 22.73
N GLN A 11 9.66 33.70 23.93
CA GLN A 11 9.12 32.92 25.04
C GLN A 11 7.61 32.66 24.88
N LYS A 12 7.07 31.69 25.64
CA LYS A 12 5.65 31.31 25.57
C LYS A 12 4.71 32.50 25.79
N ASN A 13 5.01 33.35 26.78
CA ASN A 13 4.16 34.48 27.14
C ASN A 13 4.17 35.56 26.05
N GLU A 14 5.30 35.80 25.41
CA GLU A 14 5.42 36.72 24.26
C GLU A 14 4.60 36.23 23.08
N LYS A 15 4.60 34.91 22.81
CA LYS A 15 3.76 34.31 21.77
C LYS A 15 2.26 34.45 22.07
N HIS A 16 1.86 34.31 23.33
CA HIS A 16 0.48 34.53 23.75
C HIS A 16 0.05 36.00 23.61
N ALA A 17 0.92 36.93 24.01
CA ALA A 17 0.67 38.37 23.86
C ALA A 17 0.55 38.75 22.38
N LEU A 18 1.46 38.28 21.53
CA LEU A 18 1.41 38.50 20.09
C LEU A 18 0.11 37.97 19.46
N LEU A 19 -0.33 36.76 19.84
CA LEU A 19 -1.61 36.20 19.40
C LEU A 19 -2.81 37.08 19.80
N PHE A 20 -2.79 37.61 21.02
CA PHE A 20 -3.88 38.43 21.52
C PHE A 20 -3.88 39.83 20.91
N GLU A 21 -2.74 40.50 20.86
CA GLU A 21 -2.61 41.88 20.42
C GLU A 21 -2.77 42.02 18.90
N GLN A 22 -2.15 41.13 18.12
CA GLN A 22 -2.17 41.25 16.65
C GLN A 22 -3.38 40.58 16.02
N PHE A 23 -3.92 39.54 16.65
CA PHE A 23 -4.96 38.71 16.04
C PHE A 23 -6.22 38.58 16.89
N GLY A 24 -6.27 39.17 18.10
CA GLY A 24 -7.42 39.05 19.01
C GLY A 24 -7.61 37.64 19.58
N ILE A 25 -6.61 36.76 19.45
CA ILE A 25 -6.72 35.35 19.83
C ILE A 25 -6.24 35.16 21.28
N ASN A 26 -7.17 34.88 22.18
CA ASN A 26 -6.82 34.38 23.51
C ASN A 26 -6.54 32.88 23.44
N TYR A 27 -5.25 32.50 23.40
CA TYR A 27 -4.83 31.11 23.28
C TYR A 27 -5.44 30.22 24.36
N GLU A 28 -5.56 30.67 25.61
CA GLU A 28 -6.08 29.83 26.72
C GLU A 28 -7.56 29.49 26.60
N LYS A 29 -8.33 30.35 25.91
CA LYS A 29 -9.76 30.12 25.63
C LYS A 29 -9.99 29.16 24.45
N LEU A 30 -8.95 28.79 23.70
CA LEU A 30 -9.07 27.79 22.63
C LEU A 30 -9.38 26.41 23.22
N SER A 31 -10.06 25.59 22.40
CA SER A 31 -10.41 24.23 22.78
C SER A 31 -9.17 23.42 23.17
N VAL A 32 -9.34 22.49 24.11
CA VAL A 32 -8.24 21.63 24.56
C VAL A 32 -7.64 20.84 23.39
N MET A 33 -8.48 20.40 22.45
CA MET A 33 -8.07 19.75 21.21
C MET A 33 -7.03 20.58 20.43
N VAL A 34 -7.27 21.89 20.26
CA VAL A 34 -6.34 22.77 19.53
C VAL A 34 -5.05 22.99 20.31
N ARG A 35 -5.14 23.07 21.65
CA ARG A 35 -3.99 23.40 22.49
C ARG A 35 -3.10 22.23 22.84
N GLN A 36 -3.67 21.03 22.95
CA GLN A 36 -3.03 19.84 23.54
C GLN A 36 -3.22 18.58 22.68
N GLY A 37 -4.01 18.65 21.61
CA GLY A 37 -4.33 17.50 20.77
C GLY A 37 -5.45 16.62 21.35
N SER A 38 -5.57 15.43 20.78
CA SER A 38 -6.57 14.42 21.15
C SER A 38 -5.89 13.13 21.57
N CYS A 39 -6.39 12.51 22.64
CA CYS A 39 -6.00 11.17 23.04
C CYS A 39 -7.10 10.19 22.65
N ILE A 40 -6.74 9.03 22.10
CA ILE A 40 -7.69 7.96 21.77
C ILE A 40 -7.42 6.79 22.71
N LEU A 41 -8.44 6.39 23.46
CA LEU A 41 -8.35 5.33 24.48
C LEU A 41 -9.37 4.25 24.17
N LYS A 42 -9.02 2.98 24.40
CA LYS A 42 -10.02 1.90 24.41
C LYS A 42 -10.64 1.82 25.81
N THR A 43 -11.95 1.93 25.92
CA THR A 43 -12.70 1.72 27.17
C THR A 43 -13.67 0.56 27.05
N GLN A 44 -14.02 -0.08 28.16
CA GLN A 44 -15.08 -1.10 28.19
C GLN A 44 -16.44 -0.42 28.21
N VAL A 45 -17.28 -0.78 27.24
CA VAL A 45 -18.69 -0.38 27.20
C VAL A 45 -19.56 -1.64 27.13
N GLU A 46 -20.75 -1.56 27.71
CA GLU A 46 -21.75 -2.61 27.54
C GLU A 46 -22.37 -2.50 26.15
N ASP A 47 -22.24 -3.57 25.36
CA ASP A 47 -22.81 -3.64 24.01
C ASP A 47 -23.90 -4.71 23.96
N ILE A 48 -25.04 -4.39 23.35
CA ILE A 48 -26.14 -5.36 23.19
C ILE A 48 -25.82 -6.24 21.99
N VAL A 49 -25.53 -7.51 22.23
CA VAL A 49 -25.07 -8.44 21.18
C VAL A 49 -26.24 -9.17 20.52
N LYS A 50 -27.27 -9.46 21.31
CA LYS A 50 -28.51 -10.09 20.85
C LYS A 50 -29.61 -9.84 21.87
N TYR A 51 -30.86 -10.09 21.48
CA TYR A 51 -31.97 -10.21 22.42
C TYR A 51 -32.23 -11.69 22.68
N ASN A 52 -32.57 -12.07 23.92
CA ASN A 52 -33.01 -13.43 24.21
C ASN A 52 -34.46 -13.65 23.72
N GLU A 53 -34.97 -14.87 23.81
CA GLU A 53 -36.32 -15.25 23.37
C GLU A 53 -37.44 -14.43 24.07
N ASN A 54 -37.14 -13.85 25.24
CA ASN A 54 -38.05 -13.00 26.00
C ASN A 54 -37.85 -11.49 25.70
N GLY A 55 -37.06 -11.13 24.68
CA GLY A 55 -36.80 -9.74 24.31
C GLY A 55 -35.85 -8.97 25.24
N VAL A 56 -35.15 -9.65 26.16
CA VAL A 56 -34.17 -9.02 27.06
C VAL A 56 -32.81 -8.90 26.35
N PRO A 57 -32.18 -7.72 26.34
CA PRO A 57 -30.88 -7.53 25.71
C PRO A 57 -29.77 -8.29 26.45
N VAL A 58 -29.06 -9.15 25.71
CA VAL A 58 -27.83 -9.80 26.15
C VAL A 58 -26.68 -8.84 25.93
N LYS A 59 -26.27 -8.19 27.02
CA LYS A 59 -25.14 -7.27 27.03
C LYS A 59 -23.82 -8.03 27.19
N ARG A 60 -22.79 -7.63 26.45
CA ARG A 60 -21.41 -8.10 26.66
C ARG A 60 -20.46 -6.91 26.69
N PRO A 61 -19.41 -6.95 27.54
CA PRO A 61 -18.39 -5.92 27.55
C PRO A 61 -17.63 -5.95 26.21
N ARG A 62 -17.53 -4.81 25.55
CA ARG A 62 -16.72 -4.61 24.34
C ARG A 62 -15.77 -3.44 24.55
N LYS A 63 -14.53 -3.58 24.08
CA LYS A 63 -13.57 -2.46 24.05
C LYS A 63 -13.94 -1.55 22.87
N ARG A 64 -14.33 -0.30 23.13
CA ARG A 64 -14.56 0.72 22.08
C ARG A 64 -13.60 1.89 22.22
N PRO A 65 -13.12 2.47 21.11
CA PRO A 65 -12.31 3.68 21.14
C PRO A 65 -13.17 4.89 21.54
N ILE A 66 -12.65 5.72 22.43
CA ILE A 66 -13.19 7.03 22.80
C ILE A 66 -12.13 8.10 22.56
N ILE A 67 -12.58 9.30 22.20
CA ILE A 67 -11.71 10.48 22.07
C ILE A 67 -11.79 11.26 23.37
N VAL A 68 -10.64 11.51 23.99
CA VAL A 68 -10.51 12.28 25.23
C VAL A 68 -9.65 13.51 24.96
N HIS A 69 -10.14 14.65 25.43
CA HIS A 69 -9.40 15.91 25.40
C HIS A 69 -8.98 16.27 26.83
N SER A 70 -7.69 16.12 27.13
CA SER A 70 -7.12 16.43 28.44
C SER A 70 -6.33 17.72 28.42
N LYS A 71 -6.52 18.56 29.44
CA LYS A 71 -5.73 19.78 29.63
C LYS A 71 -4.27 19.48 29.96
N ASN A 72 -3.97 18.28 30.47
CA ASN A 72 -2.64 17.88 30.88
C ASN A 72 -2.49 16.35 30.82
N VAL A 73 -2.01 15.82 29.70
CA VAL A 73 -1.70 14.39 29.52
C VAL A 73 -0.51 13.95 30.39
N ALA A 74 0.35 14.87 30.82
CA ALA A 74 1.45 14.56 31.73
C ALA A 74 1.00 14.44 33.20
N GLY A 75 -0.23 14.83 33.52
CA GLY A 75 -0.78 14.75 34.88
C GLY A 75 -1.18 13.31 35.25
N THR A 76 -0.95 12.92 36.50
CA THR A 76 -1.39 11.61 37.03
C THR A 76 -2.90 11.41 36.91
N SER A 77 -3.68 12.49 37.06
CA SER A 77 -5.14 12.46 36.95
C SER A 77 -5.60 11.86 35.62
N PHE A 78 -4.98 12.23 34.50
CA PHE A 78 -5.33 11.69 33.19
C PHE A 78 -5.16 10.16 33.13
N TRP A 79 -4.03 9.64 33.59
CA TRP A 79 -3.75 8.20 33.52
C TRP A 79 -4.54 7.38 34.53
N ASN A 80 -4.82 7.95 35.71
CA ASN A 80 -5.48 7.23 36.81
C ASN A 80 -7.02 7.29 36.75
N GLU A 81 -7.62 8.32 36.14
CA GLU A 81 -9.08 8.47 36.02
C GLU A 81 -9.69 7.52 34.97
N HIS A 82 -8.88 7.02 34.04
CA HIS A 82 -9.33 6.08 33.02
C HIS A 82 -9.09 4.64 33.47
N GLU A 83 -10.16 3.95 33.88
CA GLU A 83 -10.10 2.57 34.39
C GLU A 83 -9.36 1.60 33.46
N SER A 84 -9.50 1.77 32.14
CA SER A 84 -8.78 0.94 31.17
C SER A 84 -7.28 1.15 31.19
N LEU A 85 -6.81 2.40 31.34
CA LEU A 85 -5.39 2.72 31.46
C LEU A 85 -4.86 2.29 32.82
N LEU A 86 -5.59 2.54 33.90
CA LEU A 86 -5.21 2.14 35.26
C LEU A 86 -5.02 0.62 35.37
N LYS A 87 -5.89 -0.16 34.73
CA LYS A 87 -5.77 -1.64 34.68
C LYS A 87 -4.55 -2.12 33.87
N GLU A 88 -4.22 -1.45 32.76
CA GLU A 88 -3.15 -1.89 31.85
C GLU A 88 -1.75 -1.38 32.28
N LEU A 89 -1.67 -0.16 32.82
CA LEU A 89 -0.41 0.52 33.14
C LEU A 89 -0.14 0.66 34.64
N GLY A 90 -1.14 0.44 35.49
CA GLY A 90 -1.06 0.67 36.93
C GLY A 90 -1.25 2.14 37.32
N CYS A 91 -1.11 2.42 38.62
CA CYS A 91 -1.31 3.75 39.18
C CYS A 91 -0.05 4.62 39.06
N PHE A 92 -0.20 5.82 38.49
CA PHE A 92 0.86 6.81 38.41
C PHE A 92 0.91 7.63 39.70
N VAL A 93 2.00 7.50 40.45
CA VAL A 93 2.22 8.19 41.74
C VAL A 93 2.80 9.60 41.55
N LYS A 94 3.42 9.87 40.39
CA LYS A 94 4.03 11.16 40.04
C LYS A 94 3.63 11.57 38.62
N ASN A 95 3.52 12.87 38.40
CA ASN A 95 3.31 13.42 37.06
C ASN A 95 4.49 13.05 36.15
N ILE A 96 4.23 12.87 34.86
CA ILE A 96 5.25 12.67 33.86
C ILE A 96 6.09 13.95 33.79
N GLY A 97 7.38 13.82 34.08
CA GLY A 97 8.32 14.94 34.07
C GLY A 97 8.61 15.46 32.66
N LYS A 98 9.32 16.59 32.57
CA LYS A 98 9.89 17.03 31.30
C LYS A 98 10.92 15.99 30.85
N VAL A 99 10.74 15.44 29.66
CA VAL A 99 11.68 14.52 29.04
C VAL A 99 12.49 15.30 28.01
N ASP A 100 13.80 15.06 27.99
CA ASP A 100 14.67 15.57 26.94
C ASP A 100 14.25 14.95 25.59
N PRO A 101 13.86 15.75 24.59
CA PRO A 101 13.50 15.24 23.27
C PRO A 101 14.61 14.40 22.62
N ASP A 102 15.88 14.72 22.88
CA ASP A 102 17.01 14.00 22.28
C ASP A 102 17.16 12.60 22.88
N PHE A 103 16.88 12.44 24.18
CA PHE A 103 16.78 11.13 24.82
C PHE A 103 15.67 10.27 24.19
N VAL A 104 14.49 10.83 23.91
CA VAL A 104 13.42 10.05 23.26
C VAL A 104 13.80 9.68 21.82
N ARG A 105 14.42 10.61 21.09
CA ARG A 105 14.88 10.38 19.71
C ARG A 105 15.97 9.32 19.63
N SER A 106 16.81 9.14 20.66
CA SER A 106 17.87 8.13 20.63
C SER A 106 17.36 6.69 20.54
N PHE A 107 16.08 6.44 20.82
CA PHE A 107 15.46 5.11 20.66
C PHE A 107 14.94 4.86 19.23
N GLN A 108 14.98 5.85 18.33
CA GLN A 108 14.53 5.69 16.96
C GLN A 108 15.54 4.84 16.18
N PHE A 109 15.09 3.68 15.69
CA PHE A 109 15.89 2.82 14.83
C PHE A 109 15.65 3.16 13.36
N GLU A 110 16.68 3.67 12.68
CA GLU A 110 16.63 3.97 11.25
C GLU A 110 17.35 2.88 10.45
N LYS A 111 16.60 1.89 9.94
CA LYS A 111 17.15 0.88 9.03
C LYS A 111 17.40 1.51 7.66
N LYS A 112 18.66 1.79 7.34
CA LYS A 112 19.09 2.25 6.01
C LYS A 112 19.38 1.08 5.10
N LEU A 113 18.80 1.09 3.92
CA LEU A 113 18.99 0.08 2.88
C LEU A 113 20.37 0.22 2.24
N MET A 114 21.00 -0.91 1.92
CA MET A 114 22.37 -0.98 1.38
C MET A 114 22.54 -0.05 0.17
N PRO A 115 23.58 0.81 0.11
CA PRO A 115 23.84 1.66 -1.06
C PRO A 115 24.11 0.85 -2.33
N SER A 116 23.88 1.47 -3.50
CA SER A 116 24.19 0.88 -4.81
C SER A 116 23.51 -0.46 -5.11
N THR A 117 22.39 -0.75 -4.43
CA THR A 117 21.52 -1.89 -4.71
C THR A 117 20.17 -1.40 -5.23
N TRP A 118 19.56 -2.17 -6.13
CA TRP A 118 18.16 -2.02 -6.47
C TRP A 118 17.32 -2.22 -5.22
N ILE A 119 16.33 -1.36 -5.01
CA ILE A 119 15.36 -1.54 -3.92
C ILE A 119 14.05 -1.99 -4.55
N VAL A 120 13.54 -3.13 -4.10
CA VAL A 120 12.18 -3.54 -4.43
C VAL A 120 11.29 -3.35 -3.22
N ILE A 121 10.25 -2.55 -3.38
CA ILE A 121 9.14 -2.48 -2.42
C ILE A 121 8.03 -3.37 -2.96
N ARG A 122 7.80 -4.51 -2.30
CA ARG A 122 6.64 -5.35 -2.60
C ARG A 122 5.53 -5.03 -1.62
N ILE A 123 4.35 -4.74 -2.14
CA ILE A 123 3.12 -4.57 -1.37
C ILE A 123 2.18 -5.75 -1.61
N ASP A 124 1.38 -6.09 -0.60
CA ASP A 124 0.44 -7.22 -0.63
C ASP A 124 -0.85 -6.87 0.11
N GLY A 125 -2.00 -7.25 -0.46
CA GLY A 125 -3.31 -6.99 0.10
C GLY A 125 -3.56 -7.74 1.42
N CYS A 126 -3.68 -7.02 2.52
CA CYS A 126 -3.94 -7.66 3.81
C CYS A 126 -5.34 -8.26 3.87
N HIS A 127 -5.43 -9.56 4.14
CA HIS A 127 -6.69 -10.31 4.21
C HIS A 127 -7.53 -10.19 2.93
N PHE A 128 -6.87 -10.09 1.76
CA PHE A 128 -7.57 -9.81 0.51
C PHE A 128 -8.49 -10.94 0.04
N HIS A 129 -8.29 -12.17 0.54
CA HIS A 129 -9.23 -13.26 0.34
C HIS A 129 -10.63 -12.89 0.86
N SER A 130 -10.72 -12.45 2.14
CA SER A 130 -11.96 -11.97 2.75
C SER A 130 -12.47 -10.70 2.06
N PHE A 131 -11.58 -9.77 1.73
CA PHE A 131 -11.94 -8.56 0.98
C PHE A 131 -12.61 -8.88 -0.35
N SER A 132 -12.03 -9.77 -1.15
CA SER A 132 -12.56 -10.16 -2.45
C SER A 132 -13.90 -10.90 -2.33
N LYS A 133 -14.09 -11.70 -1.27
CA LYS A 133 -15.35 -12.40 -1.00
C LYS A 133 -16.44 -11.42 -0.59
N ASP A 134 -16.16 -10.54 0.38
CA ASP A 134 -17.12 -9.56 0.87
C ASP A 134 -17.49 -8.55 -0.21
N HIS A 135 -16.59 -8.24 -1.14
CA HIS A 135 -16.87 -7.38 -2.29
C HIS A 135 -17.31 -8.17 -3.54
N GLU A 136 -17.58 -9.48 -3.41
CA GLU A 136 -18.06 -10.39 -4.48
C GLU A 136 -17.31 -10.21 -5.80
N PHE A 137 -15.98 -10.30 -5.74
CA PHE A 137 -15.14 -10.28 -6.94
C PHE A 137 -15.41 -11.50 -7.81
N VAL A 138 -15.38 -11.29 -9.11
CA VAL A 138 -15.48 -12.37 -10.10
C VAL A 138 -14.31 -13.34 -9.93
N LYS A 139 -14.60 -14.63 -10.06
CA LYS A 139 -13.62 -15.71 -9.93
C LYS A 139 -13.47 -16.48 -11.26
N PRO A 140 -12.25 -16.87 -11.65
CA PRO A 140 -10.99 -16.78 -10.88
C PRO A 140 -10.39 -15.37 -10.82
N ASN A 141 -10.67 -14.50 -11.79
CA ASN A 141 -10.11 -13.16 -11.89
C ASN A 141 -11.21 -12.11 -12.07
N ASP A 142 -11.10 -11.00 -11.35
CA ASP A 142 -11.95 -9.82 -11.56
C ASP A 142 -11.14 -8.74 -12.28
N GLU A 143 -11.46 -8.55 -13.56
CA GLU A 143 -10.78 -7.56 -14.41
C GLU A 143 -10.84 -6.14 -13.84
N ARG A 144 -11.94 -5.76 -13.17
CA ARG A 144 -12.09 -4.43 -12.58
C ARG A 144 -11.15 -4.25 -11.41
N ALA A 145 -11.01 -5.28 -10.57
CA ALA A 145 -10.09 -5.26 -9.44
C ALA A 145 -8.63 -5.15 -9.90
N LEU A 146 -8.26 -5.94 -10.92
CA LEU A 146 -6.91 -5.90 -11.49
C LEU A 146 -6.62 -4.55 -12.16
N ASN A 147 -7.57 -4.00 -12.90
CA ASN A 147 -7.42 -2.67 -13.50
C ASN A 147 -7.36 -1.55 -12.44
N LEU A 148 -8.06 -1.69 -11.31
CA LEU A 148 -7.90 -0.80 -10.16
C LEU A 148 -6.49 -0.88 -9.58
N MET A 149 -5.97 -2.09 -9.33
CA MET A 149 -4.58 -2.31 -8.89
C MET A 149 -3.57 -1.70 -9.87
N ASN A 150 -3.72 -1.95 -11.18
CA ASN A 150 -2.88 -1.39 -12.23
C ASN A 150 -2.91 0.14 -12.23
N SER A 151 -4.10 0.74 -12.09
CA SER A 151 -4.26 2.19 -12.03
C SER A 151 -3.59 2.80 -10.80
N CYS A 152 -3.56 2.08 -9.68
CA CYS A 152 -2.83 2.49 -8.48
C CYS A 152 -1.31 2.37 -8.68
N ALA A 153 -0.85 1.28 -9.30
CA ALA A 153 0.57 1.08 -9.62
C ALA A 153 1.10 2.18 -10.56
N VAL A 154 0.37 2.52 -11.62
CA VAL A 154 0.72 3.62 -12.53
C VAL A 154 0.80 4.95 -11.77
N ALA A 155 -0.12 5.21 -10.83
CA ALA A 155 -0.07 6.42 -10.03
C ALA A 155 1.16 6.45 -9.11
N VAL A 156 1.53 5.34 -8.49
CA VAL A 156 2.75 5.21 -7.69
C VAL A 156 4.00 5.45 -8.55
N VAL A 157 4.12 4.80 -9.70
CA VAL A 157 5.27 5.00 -10.61
C VAL A 157 5.37 6.46 -11.06
N THR A 158 4.24 7.12 -11.30
CA THR A 158 4.19 8.53 -11.71
C THR A 158 4.62 9.47 -10.58
N GLU A 159 4.15 9.23 -9.36
CA GLU A 159 4.43 10.07 -8.18
C GLU A 159 5.89 9.92 -7.72
N PHE A 160 6.37 8.68 -7.63
CA PHE A 160 7.71 8.37 -7.13
C PHE A 160 8.66 8.13 -8.30
N GLN A 161 9.23 9.21 -8.85
CA GLN A 161 10.07 9.17 -10.06
C GLN A 161 11.32 8.28 -9.99
N ASP A 162 11.77 7.91 -8.78
CA ASP A 162 12.87 6.97 -8.58
C ASP A 162 12.48 5.51 -8.87
N ILE A 163 11.17 5.22 -9.00
CA ILE A 163 10.65 3.93 -9.44
C ILE A 163 10.79 3.84 -10.97
N VAL A 164 11.56 2.84 -11.42
CA VAL A 164 11.83 2.62 -12.84
C VAL A 164 10.92 1.56 -13.46
N PHE A 165 10.41 0.65 -12.64
CA PHE A 165 9.62 -0.49 -13.07
C PHE A 165 8.66 -0.92 -11.97
N SER A 166 7.49 -1.40 -12.37
CA SER A 166 6.53 -2.03 -11.48
C SER A 166 5.96 -3.30 -12.13
N TYR A 167 5.70 -4.32 -11.31
CA TYR A 167 5.02 -5.54 -11.72
C TYR A 167 3.90 -5.88 -10.73
N GLY A 168 2.68 -6.03 -11.22
CA GLY A 168 1.49 -6.35 -10.42
C GLY A 168 0.84 -7.67 -10.83
N VAL A 169 0.39 -8.44 -9.85
CA VAL A 169 -0.40 -9.67 -10.03
C VAL A 169 -1.32 -9.87 -8.83
N SER A 170 -2.57 -10.30 -9.07
CA SER A 170 -3.56 -10.51 -8.01
C SER A 170 -3.72 -9.23 -7.15
N ASP A 171 -3.36 -9.32 -5.88
CA ASP A 171 -3.39 -8.31 -4.83
C ASP A 171 -1.98 -7.86 -4.41
N GLU A 172 -0.94 -8.29 -5.12
CA GLU A 172 0.44 -7.86 -4.91
C GLU A 172 0.96 -6.93 -6.03
N CYS A 173 1.85 -6.02 -5.66
CA CYS A 173 2.57 -5.17 -6.60
C CYS A 173 4.01 -4.94 -6.12
N SER A 174 4.96 -5.08 -7.04
CA SER A 174 6.38 -4.85 -6.81
C SER A 174 6.79 -3.55 -7.47
N PHE A 175 7.50 -2.68 -6.75
CA PHE A 175 8.03 -1.42 -7.26
C PHE A 175 9.55 -1.43 -7.17
N VAL A 176 10.21 -1.26 -8.30
CA VAL A 176 11.67 -1.28 -8.42
C VAL A 176 12.20 0.14 -8.45
N LEU A 177 12.95 0.52 -7.43
CA LEU A 177 13.67 1.79 -7.37
C LEU A 177 15.09 1.61 -7.89
N LYS A 178 15.58 2.63 -8.61
CA LYS A 178 16.94 2.69 -9.14
C LYS A 178 18.01 2.52 -8.05
N LYS A 179 19.14 1.89 -8.40
CA LYS A 179 20.23 1.53 -7.47
C LYS A 179 20.84 2.72 -6.72
N ASP A 180 20.87 3.89 -7.36
CA ASP A 180 21.40 5.15 -6.85
C ASP A 180 20.35 6.01 -6.12
N SER A 181 19.10 5.53 -5.99
CA SER A 181 18.00 6.25 -5.33
C SER A 181 18.39 6.74 -3.94
N GLN A 182 18.10 8.02 -3.68
CA GLN A 182 18.24 8.68 -2.38
C GLN A 182 16.88 8.98 -1.75
N LEU A 183 15.81 8.38 -2.28
CA LEU A 183 14.45 8.57 -1.77
C LEU A 183 14.42 8.29 -0.26
N TYR A 184 13.96 9.27 0.51
CA TYR A 184 13.97 9.26 1.98
C TYR A 184 15.30 8.80 2.62
N GLN A 185 16.43 9.17 2.01
CA GLN A 185 17.78 8.76 2.47
C GLN A 185 17.93 7.25 2.64
N ARG A 186 17.21 6.47 1.82
CA ARG A 186 17.18 5.00 1.86
C ARG A 186 16.67 4.40 3.17
N ARG A 187 15.92 5.17 3.98
CA ARG A 187 15.26 4.63 5.19
C ARG A 187 14.10 3.74 4.77
N GLU A 188 14.19 2.46 5.14
CA GLU A 188 13.23 1.44 4.74
C GLU A 188 11.80 1.77 5.17
N SER A 189 11.61 2.19 6.43
CA SER A 189 10.31 2.54 6.99
C SER A 189 9.64 3.66 6.20
N ASP A 190 10.39 4.67 5.80
CA ASP A 190 9.88 5.86 5.14
C ASP A 190 9.49 5.55 3.70
N ILE A 191 10.35 4.83 2.97
CA ILE A 191 10.06 4.40 1.59
C ILE A 191 8.83 3.49 1.57
N ALA A 192 8.82 2.45 2.40
CA ALA A 192 7.73 1.47 2.41
C ALA A 192 6.41 2.13 2.83
N SER A 193 6.41 2.92 3.91
CA SER A 193 5.18 3.58 4.37
C SER A 193 4.65 4.61 3.38
N ALA A 194 5.52 5.39 2.71
CA ALA A 194 5.09 6.35 1.69
C ALA A 194 4.43 5.65 0.50
N ILE A 195 5.05 4.60 -0.05
CA ILE A 195 4.51 3.87 -1.21
C ILE A 195 3.22 3.13 -0.84
N VAL A 196 3.18 2.42 0.30
CA VAL A 196 1.99 1.67 0.75
C VAL A 196 0.82 2.61 1.04
N SER A 197 1.07 3.72 1.75
CA SER A 197 0.00 4.68 2.10
C SER A 197 -0.55 5.37 0.85
N PHE A 198 0.31 5.77 -0.09
CA PHE A 198 -0.11 6.36 -1.35
C PHE A 198 -0.91 5.35 -2.19
N PHE A 199 -0.41 4.11 -2.34
CA PHE A 199 -1.13 3.06 -3.07
C PHE A 199 -2.51 2.80 -2.48
N THR A 200 -2.60 2.65 -1.14
CA THR A 200 -3.87 2.41 -0.43
C THR A 200 -4.85 3.57 -0.63
N SER A 201 -4.36 4.81 -0.54
CA SER A 201 -5.16 6.01 -0.80
C SER A 201 -5.71 6.02 -2.23
N MET A 202 -4.85 5.75 -3.22
CA MET A 202 -5.25 5.66 -4.62
C MET A 202 -6.28 4.56 -4.86
N TYR A 203 -6.15 3.41 -4.19
CA TYR A 203 -7.10 2.30 -4.30
C TYR A 203 -8.50 2.72 -3.84
N VAL A 204 -8.59 3.40 -2.68
CA VAL A 204 -9.86 3.91 -2.14
C VAL A 204 -10.43 5.01 -3.02
N MET A 205 -9.61 5.99 -3.42
CA MET A 205 -10.04 7.12 -4.25
C MET A 205 -10.56 6.68 -5.62
N LYS A 206 -9.89 5.69 -6.24
CA LYS A 206 -10.25 5.18 -7.56
C LYS A 206 -11.31 4.10 -7.52
N TRP A 207 -11.69 3.57 -6.35
CA TRP A 207 -12.65 2.47 -6.23
C TRP A 207 -13.91 2.69 -7.05
N LYS A 208 -14.56 3.86 -6.91
CA LYS A 208 -15.81 4.20 -7.60
C LYS A 208 -15.70 4.27 -9.12
N TYR A 209 -14.50 4.53 -9.64
CA TYR A 209 -14.27 4.53 -11.08
C TYR A 209 -14.35 3.10 -11.65
N PHE A 210 -13.80 2.11 -10.94
CA PHE A 210 -13.78 0.71 -11.38
C PHE A 210 -15.00 -0.09 -10.90
N PHE A 211 -15.61 0.33 -9.79
CA PHE A 211 -16.78 -0.29 -9.16
C PHE A 211 -17.92 0.73 -8.96
N PRO A 212 -18.50 1.30 -10.02
CA PRO A 212 -19.46 2.41 -9.91
C PRO A 212 -20.72 2.05 -9.11
N ARG A 213 -21.12 0.78 -9.14
CA ARG A 213 -22.34 0.28 -8.48
C ARG A 213 -22.09 -0.48 -7.17
N LYS A 214 -20.84 -0.54 -6.69
CA LYS A 214 -20.49 -1.27 -5.47
C LYS A 214 -19.84 -0.32 -4.48
N GLU A 215 -20.43 -0.21 -3.29
CA GLU A 215 -19.80 0.53 -2.20
C GLU A 215 -18.62 -0.24 -1.64
N LEU A 216 -17.62 0.50 -1.18
CA LEU A 216 -16.52 -0.06 -0.42
C LEU A 216 -17.02 -0.36 1.00
N LYS A 217 -17.19 -1.64 1.34
CA LYS A 217 -17.76 -2.08 2.63
C LYS A 217 -16.85 -1.74 3.82
N TYR A 218 -15.54 -1.82 3.59
CA TYR A 218 -14.50 -1.44 4.56
C TYR A 218 -13.20 -1.10 3.83
N THR A 219 -12.36 -0.30 4.48
CA THR A 219 -11.10 0.17 3.91
C THR A 219 -10.13 -1.01 3.68
N PRO A 220 -9.59 -1.19 2.46
CA PRO A 220 -8.50 -2.13 2.24
C PRO A 220 -7.22 -1.55 2.83
N PHE A 221 -6.28 -2.42 3.15
CA PHE A 221 -4.94 -2.00 3.53
C PHE A 221 -3.94 -3.02 3.02
N PHE A 222 -2.71 -2.57 2.83
CA PHE A 222 -1.63 -3.34 2.24
C PHE A 222 -0.47 -3.39 3.22
N ASP A 223 0.26 -4.51 3.24
CA ASP A 223 1.57 -4.55 3.85
C ASP A 223 2.62 -4.11 2.82
N GLY A 224 3.84 -3.84 3.29
CA GLY A 224 4.95 -3.49 2.41
C GLY A 224 6.26 -3.99 2.99
N ARG A 225 7.14 -4.50 2.14
CA ARG A 225 8.50 -4.91 2.51
C ARG A 225 9.51 -4.43 1.49
N ALA A 226 10.70 -4.04 1.99
CA ALA A 226 11.82 -3.69 1.13
C ALA A 226 12.82 -4.85 1.02
N VAL A 227 13.30 -5.11 -0.20
CA VAL A 227 14.38 -6.06 -0.47
C VAL A 227 15.43 -5.40 -1.35
N CYS A 228 16.70 -5.58 -1.01
CA CYS A 228 17.82 -5.07 -1.81
C CYS A 228 18.35 -6.17 -2.75
N TYR A 229 18.48 -5.85 -4.04
CA TYR A 229 19.09 -6.74 -5.03
C TYR A 229 20.37 -6.10 -5.57
N PRO A 230 21.54 -6.77 -5.46
CA PRO A 230 22.83 -6.14 -5.75
C PRO A 230 23.17 -6.07 -7.24
N SER A 231 22.46 -6.80 -8.10
CA SER A 231 22.68 -6.78 -9.55
C SER A 231 21.36 -6.84 -10.32
N SER A 232 21.39 -6.34 -11.56
CA SER A 232 20.26 -6.39 -12.48
C SER A 232 19.87 -7.84 -12.81
N GLN A 233 20.83 -8.78 -12.83
CA GLN A 233 20.53 -10.20 -13.01
C GLN A 233 19.62 -10.73 -11.90
N ILE A 234 20.00 -10.53 -10.63
CA ILE A 234 19.23 -11.04 -9.49
C ILE A 234 17.86 -10.35 -9.39
N LEU A 235 17.80 -9.04 -9.73
CA LEU A 235 16.53 -8.34 -9.84
C LEU A 235 15.61 -8.96 -10.91
N ARG A 236 16.14 -9.30 -12.08
CA ARG A 236 15.38 -9.99 -13.13
C ARG A 236 14.93 -11.38 -12.69
N ASP A 237 15.79 -12.13 -11.99
CA ASP A 237 15.41 -13.44 -11.44
C ASP A 237 14.24 -13.32 -10.45
N TYR A 238 14.25 -12.27 -9.61
CA TYR A 238 13.12 -11.97 -8.73
C TYR A 238 11.83 -11.66 -9.51
N LEU A 239 11.90 -10.80 -10.53
CA LEU A 239 10.72 -10.44 -11.33
C LEU A 239 10.20 -11.64 -12.13
N ALA A 240 11.09 -12.45 -12.70
CA ALA A 240 10.76 -13.71 -13.35
C ALA A 240 10.06 -14.67 -12.38
N TRP A 241 10.57 -14.79 -11.14
CA TRP A 241 9.94 -15.60 -10.10
C TRP A 241 8.50 -15.13 -9.80
N ARG A 242 8.25 -13.81 -9.74
CA ARG A 242 6.88 -13.27 -9.57
C ARG A 242 5.98 -13.58 -10.77
N GLN A 243 6.49 -13.54 -12.00
CA GLN A 243 5.70 -13.86 -13.19
C GLN A 243 5.44 -15.38 -13.35
N VAL A 244 6.38 -16.23 -12.95
CA VAL A 244 6.15 -17.68 -12.89
C VAL A 244 5.06 -18.02 -11.85
N ASP A 245 5.11 -17.39 -10.69
CA ASP A 245 4.11 -17.54 -9.63
C ASP A 245 2.71 -17.09 -10.10
N CYS A 246 2.62 -15.98 -10.85
CA CYS A 246 1.41 -15.55 -11.54
C CYS A 246 0.81 -16.65 -12.42
N HIS A 247 1.64 -17.23 -13.29
CA HIS A 247 1.20 -18.28 -14.21
C HIS A 247 0.66 -19.51 -13.47
N ILE A 248 1.40 -19.99 -12.47
CA ILE A 248 1.04 -21.16 -11.67
C ILE A 248 -0.28 -20.92 -10.92
N ASN A 249 -0.39 -19.77 -10.25
CA ASN A 249 -1.57 -19.44 -9.45
C ASN A 249 -2.79 -19.21 -10.34
N ASN A 250 -2.66 -18.53 -11.48
CA ASN A 250 -3.79 -18.32 -12.39
C ASN A 250 -4.30 -19.64 -12.98
N GLN A 251 -3.40 -20.55 -13.40
CA GLN A 251 -3.81 -21.85 -13.92
C GLN A 251 -4.53 -22.66 -12.83
N TYR A 252 -3.96 -22.74 -11.63
CA TYR A 252 -4.59 -23.43 -10.50
C TYR A 252 -5.96 -22.84 -10.16
N ASN A 253 -6.05 -21.51 -10.01
CA ASN A 253 -7.30 -20.82 -9.66
C ASN A 253 -8.37 -20.99 -10.73
N THR A 254 -7.99 -21.00 -12.02
CA THR A 254 -8.93 -21.24 -13.11
C THR A 254 -9.54 -22.64 -12.98
N CYS A 255 -8.72 -23.69 -12.84
CA CYS A 255 -9.24 -25.04 -12.62
C CYS A 255 -10.11 -25.12 -11.35
N PHE A 256 -9.64 -24.50 -10.27
CA PHE A 256 -10.32 -24.53 -8.98
C PHE A 256 -11.73 -23.94 -9.07
N TRP A 257 -11.87 -22.77 -9.68
CA TRP A 257 -13.17 -22.11 -9.78
C TRP A 257 -14.09 -22.74 -10.82
N GLU A 258 -13.56 -23.36 -11.88
CA GLU A 258 -14.39 -24.16 -12.79
C GLU A 258 -14.94 -25.42 -12.11
N LEU A 259 -14.14 -26.10 -11.27
CA LEU A 259 -14.61 -27.20 -10.43
C LEU A 259 -15.72 -26.76 -9.46
N VAL A 260 -15.56 -25.59 -8.82
CA VAL A 260 -16.59 -25.04 -7.92
C VAL A 260 -17.87 -24.70 -8.69
N LYS A 261 -17.75 -24.08 -9.87
CA LYS A 261 -18.90 -23.80 -10.77
C LYS A 261 -19.59 -25.07 -11.24
N SER A 262 -18.88 -26.19 -11.36
CA SER A 262 -19.45 -27.50 -11.69
C SER A 262 -20.22 -28.15 -10.54
N GLY A 263 -20.39 -27.46 -9.40
CA GLY A 263 -21.15 -27.93 -8.25
C GLY A 263 -20.32 -28.58 -7.14
N LYS A 264 -18.98 -28.64 -7.27
CA LYS A 264 -18.13 -29.14 -6.18
C LYS A 264 -17.98 -28.09 -5.07
N SER A 265 -17.86 -28.55 -3.84
CA SER A 265 -17.41 -27.70 -2.74
C SER A 265 -15.95 -27.28 -2.91
N GLU A 266 -15.56 -26.18 -2.27
CA GLU A 266 -14.15 -25.72 -2.26
C GLU A 266 -13.19 -26.80 -1.78
N ARG A 267 -13.59 -27.60 -0.79
CA ARG A 267 -12.79 -28.72 -0.27
C ARG A 267 -12.62 -29.84 -1.29
N GLU A 268 -13.68 -30.19 -2.03
CA GLU A 268 -13.61 -31.19 -3.08
C GLU A 268 -12.75 -30.72 -4.24
N ALA A 269 -12.88 -29.45 -4.65
CA ALA A 269 -12.06 -28.86 -5.70
C ALA A 269 -10.56 -28.86 -5.31
N GLN A 270 -10.23 -28.50 -4.06
CA GLN A 270 -8.86 -28.62 -3.53
C GLN A 270 -8.34 -30.06 -3.59
N ASN A 271 -9.16 -31.04 -3.19
CA ASN A 271 -8.77 -32.44 -3.21
C ASN A 271 -8.53 -32.97 -4.64
N VAL A 272 -9.34 -32.55 -5.61
CA VAL A 272 -9.15 -32.92 -7.03
C VAL A 272 -7.85 -32.35 -7.59
N LEU A 273 -7.49 -31.11 -7.22
CA LEU A 273 -6.28 -30.46 -7.73
C LEU A 273 -5.02 -30.85 -6.97
N LYS A 274 -5.14 -31.51 -5.82
CA LYS A 274 -4.00 -31.89 -4.98
C LYS A 274 -3.09 -32.87 -5.72
N GLY A 275 -1.82 -32.49 -5.86
CA GLY A 275 -0.80 -33.31 -6.53
C GLY A 275 -0.86 -33.27 -8.05
N THR A 276 -1.79 -32.51 -8.65
CA THR A 276 -1.90 -32.44 -10.11
C THR A 276 -0.72 -31.70 -10.73
N GLN A 277 -0.28 -32.16 -11.90
CA GLN A 277 0.74 -31.52 -12.73
C GLN A 277 0.12 -30.50 -13.70
N THR A 278 0.96 -29.74 -14.40
CA THR A 278 0.51 -28.72 -15.37
C THR A 278 -0.33 -29.33 -16.50
N LEU A 279 0.10 -30.47 -17.07
CA LEU A 279 -0.62 -31.13 -18.16
C LEU A 279 -2.01 -31.62 -17.73
N GLU A 280 -2.14 -32.15 -16.52
CA GLU A 280 -3.42 -32.60 -15.96
C GLU A 280 -4.39 -31.43 -15.74
N LYS A 281 -3.87 -30.28 -15.28
CA LYS A 281 -4.66 -29.04 -15.18
C LYS A 281 -5.12 -28.56 -16.56
N MET A 282 -4.26 -28.60 -17.57
CA MET A 282 -4.65 -28.22 -18.94
C MET A 282 -5.74 -29.15 -19.49
N GLU A 283 -5.64 -30.45 -19.25
CA GLU A 283 -6.68 -31.40 -19.69
C GLU A 283 -8.00 -31.17 -18.94
N LEU A 284 -7.94 -30.89 -17.64
CA LEU A 284 -9.12 -30.54 -16.85
C LEU A 284 -9.80 -29.26 -17.39
N LEU A 285 -9.04 -28.24 -17.76
CA LEU A 285 -9.59 -27.01 -18.37
C LEU A 285 -10.33 -27.30 -19.68
N LYS A 286 -9.81 -28.22 -20.52
CA LYS A 286 -10.50 -28.63 -21.76
C LYS A 286 -11.85 -29.28 -21.47
N GLN A 287 -11.97 -30.06 -20.40
CA GLN A 287 -13.25 -30.67 -19.98
C GLN A 287 -14.30 -29.60 -19.64
N PHE A 288 -13.86 -28.44 -19.17
CA PHE A 288 -14.72 -27.27 -18.90
C PHE A 288 -14.90 -26.34 -20.12
N GLY A 289 -14.51 -26.77 -21.32
CA GLY A 289 -14.66 -26.00 -22.55
C GLY A 289 -13.58 -24.91 -22.75
N ILE A 290 -12.60 -24.81 -21.85
CA ILE A 290 -11.44 -23.93 -22.00
C ILE A 290 -10.38 -24.71 -22.79
N SER A 291 -10.59 -24.76 -24.11
CA SER A 291 -9.75 -25.53 -25.04
C SER A 291 -8.29 -25.06 -25.10
N ASP A 292 -8.04 -23.79 -24.82
CA ASP A 292 -6.70 -23.20 -24.83
C ASP A 292 -6.54 -22.15 -23.74
N TYR A 293 -5.77 -22.50 -22.69
CA TYR A 293 -5.41 -21.57 -21.62
C TYR A 293 -4.72 -20.32 -22.16
N ASN A 294 -3.95 -20.42 -23.25
CA ASN A 294 -3.24 -19.27 -23.83
C ASN A 294 -4.17 -18.25 -24.48
N LYS A 295 -5.45 -18.59 -24.70
CA LYS A 295 -6.47 -17.63 -25.16
C LYS A 295 -7.09 -16.81 -24.03
N LEU A 296 -6.80 -17.13 -22.76
CA LEU A 296 -7.20 -16.27 -21.65
C LEU A 296 -6.50 -14.90 -21.77
N PRO A 297 -7.14 -13.81 -21.29
CA PRO A 297 -6.56 -12.47 -21.29
C PRO A 297 -5.12 -12.47 -20.77
N VAL A 298 -4.23 -11.79 -21.49
CA VAL A 298 -2.79 -11.78 -21.19
C VAL A 298 -2.52 -11.27 -19.78
N MET A 299 -3.26 -10.25 -19.33
CA MET A 299 -3.19 -9.72 -17.96
C MET A 299 -3.36 -10.79 -16.88
N PHE A 300 -4.22 -11.79 -17.09
CA PHE A 300 -4.43 -12.87 -16.11
C PHE A 300 -3.28 -13.87 -16.10
N ARG A 301 -2.61 -14.06 -17.24
CA ARG A 301 -1.55 -15.06 -17.41
C ARG A 301 -0.15 -14.53 -17.13
N GLN A 302 0.06 -13.23 -17.35
CA GLN A 302 1.37 -12.58 -17.31
C GLN A 302 1.42 -11.42 -16.31
N GLY A 303 0.31 -11.03 -15.68
CA GLY A 303 0.25 -9.86 -14.81
C GLY A 303 0.34 -8.55 -15.60
N SER A 304 0.77 -7.50 -14.92
CA SER A 304 0.88 -6.16 -15.51
C SER A 304 2.22 -5.52 -15.16
N SER A 305 2.88 -4.96 -16.17
CA SER A 305 4.13 -4.23 -16.03
C SER A 305 3.90 -2.75 -16.31
N ALA A 306 4.38 -1.88 -15.41
CA ALA A 306 4.32 -0.44 -15.60
C ALA A 306 5.72 0.17 -15.51
N TYR A 307 6.10 0.97 -16.52
CA TYR A 307 7.44 1.55 -16.62
C TYR A 307 7.45 2.79 -17.50
N TRP A 308 8.57 3.54 -17.44
CA TRP A 308 8.73 4.77 -18.20
C TRP A 308 9.19 4.50 -19.64
N GLU A 309 8.41 4.93 -20.61
CA GLU A 309 8.79 5.00 -22.02
C GLU A 309 9.21 6.43 -22.37
N LYS A 310 10.22 6.57 -23.25
CA LYS A 310 10.57 7.86 -23.85
C LYS A 310 9.65 8.10 -25.04
N GLU A 311 8.95 9.22 -25.05
CA GLU A 311 8.20 9.66 -26.22
C GLU A 311 9.07 10.66 -27.00
N ASP A 312 9.46 10.30 -28.22
CA ASP A 312 10.08 11.23 -29.17
C ASP A 312 8.98 12.08 -29.79
N ILE A 313 8.73 13.26 -29.21
CA ILE A 313 7.81 14.23 -29.79
C ILE A 313 8.50 14.84 -31.02
N SER A 314 8.21 14.30 -32.20
CA SER A 314 8.47 14.98 -33.47
C SER A 314 7.49 16.14 -33.61
N LEU A 315 7.83 17.27 -32.99
CA LEU A 315 7.16 18.53 -33.30
C LEU A 315 7.40 18.82 -34.78
N VAL A 316 6.34 18.84 -35.57
CA VAL A 316 6.33 19.50 -36.88
C VAL A 316 6.49 20.99 -36.60
N GLU A 317 7.72 21.47 -36.54
CA GLU A 317 8.02 22.89 -36.42
C GLU A 317 7.72 23.59 -37.76
N GLU A 318 6.64 24.37 -37.81
CA GLU A 318 6.60 25.53 -38.70
C GLU A 318 7.63 26.54 -38.23
N LYS A 319 8.77 26.56 -38.93
CA LYS A 319 9.76 27.63 -39.07
C LYS A 319 10.07 28.47 -37.82
N GLY A 320 11.20 28.15 -37.19
CA GLY A 320 12.14 29.17 -36.72
C GLY A 320 12.18 29.43 -35.22
N ALA A 321 12.37 28.40 -34.41
CA ALA A 321 13.01 28.53 -33.10
C ALA A 321 13.59 27.17 -32.71
N ALA A 322 14.89 27.09 -32.44
CA ALA A 322 15.51 25.86 -31.95
C ALA A 322 14.83 25.42 -30.65
N SER A 323 13.93 24.44 -30.72
CA SER A 323 13.37 23.84 -29.52
C SER A 323 14.36 22.83 -28.97
N ASN A 324 14.82 23.06 -27.73
CA ASN A 324 15.36 21.99 -26.90
C ASN A 324 14.23 20.99 -26.70
N GLY A 325 14.19 19.94 -27.53
CA GLY A 325 13.21 18.87 -27.45
C GLY A 325 13.17 18.31 -26.04
N LYS A 326 12.13 18.66 -25.28
CA LYS A 326 11.86 18.04 -23.98
C LYS A 326 11.35 16.64 -24.27
N CYS A 327 12.22 15.64 -24.16
CA CYS A 327 11.82 14.23 -24.13
C CYS A 327 10.91 14.05 -22.91
N GLN A 328 9.61 13.94 -23.14
CA GLN A 328 8.63 13.71 -22.10
C GLN A 328 8.58 12.21 -21.83
N LYS A 329 8.81 11.81 -20.57
CA LYS A 329 8.64 10.42 -20.16
C LYS A 329 7.18 10.19 -19.81
N LYS A 330 6.62 9.07 -20.27
CA LYS A 330 5.26 8.64 -19.95
C LYS A 330 5.31 7.26 -19.32
N VAL A 331 4.50 7.02 -18.29
CA VAL A 331 4.31 5.68 -17.75
C VAL A 331 3.39 4.92 -18.68
N ILE A 332 3.87 3.81 -19.23
CA ILE A 332 3.06 2.86 -19.99
C ILE A 332 2.72 1.66 -19.12
N LEU A 333 1.62 1.00 -19.47
CA LEU A 333 1.15 -0.23 -18.83
C LEU A 333 1.06 -1.31 -19.90
N GLU A 334 1.71 -2.44 -19.68
CA GLU A 334 1.74 -3.56 -20.62
C GLU A 334 1.52 -4.90 -19.92
N HIS A 335 1.06 -5.88 -20.69
CA HIS A 335 0.94 -7.27 -20.27
C HIS A 335 1.85 -8.11 -21.15
N CYS A 336 3.06 -8.37 -20.67
CA CYS A 336 4.16 -8.92 -21.47
C CYS A 336 4.96 -9.96 -20.70
N ASN A 337 5.69 -10.81 -21.43
CA ASN A 337 6.61 -11.78 -20.82
C ASN A 337 7.91 -11.08 -20.41
N ILE A 338 8.10 -10.89 -19.11
CA ILE A 338 9.30 -10.24 -18.54
C ILE A 338 10.37 -11.26 -18.12
N ILE A 339 10.13 -12.55 -18.35
CA ILE A 339 11.13 -13.61 -18.15
C ILE A 339 12.12 -13.63 -19.32
N GLU A 340 11.63 -13.38 -20.54
CA GLU A 340 12.47 -13.44 -21.73
C GLU A 340 13.44 -12.25 -21.84
N PRO A 341 14.69 -12.48 -22.28
CA PRO A 341 15.64 -11.40 -22.55
C PRO A 341 15.15 -10.39 -23.59
N SER A 342 14.27 -10.80 -24.51
CA SER A 342 13.70 -9.97 -25.57
C SER A 342 13.03 -8.70 -25.03
N PHE A 343 12.27 -8.82 -23.94
CA PHE A 343 11.65 -7.69 -23.24
C PHE A 343 12.69 -6.70 -22.73
N TRP A 344 13.68 -7.18 -21.98
CA TRP A 344 14.72 -6.33 -21.39
C TRP A 344 15.63 -5.69 -22.43
N ASN A 345 15.90 -6.38 -23.54
CA ASN A 345 16.65 -5.85 -24.67
C ASN A 345 15.90 -4.71 -25.37
N SER A 346 14.58 -4.88 -25.55
CA SER A 346 13.72 -3.90 -26.21
C SER A 346 13.52 -2.65 -25.35
N HIS A 347 13.59 -2.80 -24.02
CA HIS A 347 13.42 -1.70 -23.05
C HIS A 347 14.66 -1.49 -22.17
N SER A 348 15.83 -1.42 -22.81
CA SER A 348 17.14 -1.26 -22.13
C SER A 348 17.24 -0.02 -21.22
N ASN A 349 16.36 0.97 -21.41
CA ASN A 349 16.25 2.16 -20.58
C ASN A 349 15.69 1.90 -19.17
N ILE A 350 15.00 0.77 -18.93
CA ILE A 350 14.39 0.46 -17.62
C ILE A 350 15.48 0.25 -16.57
N LEU A 351 16.44 -0.62 -16.87
CA LEU A 351 17.53 -0.95 -15.94
C LEU A 351 18.80 -0.13 -16.18
N GLY A 352 18.86 0.65 -17.27
CA GLY A 352 19.96 1.57 -17.56
C GLY A 352 21.28 0.88 -17.89
N GLU A 353 21.25 -0.40 -18.25
CA GLU A 353 22.40 -1.21 -18.63
C GLU A 353 22.21 -1.66 -20.09
N LYS A 354 23.13 -1.26 -20.98
CA LYS A 354 23.25 -1.93 -22.28
C LYS A 354 23.74 -3.34 -22.00
N LEU A 355 22.98 -4.34 -22.41
CA LEU A 355 23.41 -5.72 -22.35
C LEU A 355 24.61 -5.87 -23.29
N ASP A 356 25.79 -6.11 -22.72
CA ASP A 356 26.93 -6.59 -23.48
C ASP A 356 26.55 -7.98 -24.00
N ILE A 357 26.21 -8.05 -25.30
CA ILE A 357 25.97 -9.31 -26.00
C ILE A 357 27.33 -10.00 -26.08
N LEU A 358 27.50 -11.10 -25.34
CA LEU A 358 28.61 -12.04 -25.51
C LEU A 358 28.30 -13.03 -26.63
#